data_AF-A0A966L6E4-F1
#
_entry.id   AF-A0A966L6E4-F1
#
_cell.length_a   1.000
_cell.length_b   1.000
_cell.length_c   1.000
_cell.angle_alpha   90.00
_cell.angle_beta   90.00
_cell.angle_gamma   90.00
#
_symmetry.space_group_name_H-M   'P 1'
#
loop_
_entity.id
_entity.type
_entity.pdbx_description
1 polymer ?
#
loop_
_entity_poly.entity_id
_entity_poly.type
_entity_poly.pdbx_seq_one_letter_code
_entity_poly.pdbx_strand_id
1 'polypeptide(L)'
;MKLPHPESTIIDDHKLTGYSLNLNHADGRHKARVFKSALNLDIDDVQFLKNALLEAVKTCNAIPDKINQYGQKIIDFPLNHQNKTAIIQSV
;
A
#
# COMPACT_ATOMS: atom_id res chain seq x y z
N MET A 1 8.25 13.50 8.45
CA MET A 1 8.21 13.18 9.90
C MET A 1 7.66 11.77 10.08
N LYS A 2 7.93 11.08 11.19
CA LYS A 2 7.26 9.82 11.51
C LYS A 2 5.76 10.01 11.73
N LEU A 3 4.96 9.00 11.42
CA LEU A 3 3.57 8.96 11.88
C LEU A 3 3.53 8.75 13.41
N PRO A 4 2.59 9.38 14.12
CA PRO A 4 2.40 9.12 15.54
C PRO A 4 1.87 7.70 15.75
N HIS A 5 2.32 7.03 16.81
CA HIS A 5 1.87 5.69 17.21
C HIS A 5 1.85 4.65 16.06
N PRO A 6 2.98 4.44 15.35
CA PRO A 6 3.01 3.56 14.16
C PRO A 6 2.69 2.09 14.50
N GLU A 7 2.89 1.68 15.75
CA GLU A 7 2.52 0.35 16.26
C GLU A 7 1.00 0.11 16.33
N SER A 8 0.20 1.17 16.38
CA SER A 8 -1.27 1.09 16.43
C SER A 8 -1.91 1.19 15.05
N THR A 9 -1.12 1.10 13.99
CA THR A 9 -1.60 1.22 12.61
C THR A 9 -2.52 0.07 12.25
N ILE A 10 -3.69 0.41 11.69
CA ILE A 10 -4.65 -0.57 11.19
C ILE A 10 -4.67 -0.47 9.66
N ILE A 11 -4.41 -1.62 9.01
CA ILE A 11 -4.60 -1.80 7.57
C ILE A 11 -5.67 -2.85 7.39
N ASP A 12 -6.80 -2.43 6.82
CA ASP A 12 -7.93 -3.31 6.56
C ASP A 12 -7.63 -4.23 5.37
N ASP A 13 -7.74 -5.53 5.61
CA ASP A 13 -7.56 -6.56 4.58
C ASP A 13 -8.59 -6.44 3.47
N HIS A 14 -9.79 -5.93 3.77
CA HIS A 14 -10.83 -5.67 2.77
C HIS A 14 -10.45 -4.54 1.81
N LYS A 15 -9.62 -3.57 2.24
CA LYS A 15 -9.10 -2.53 1.34
C LYS A 15 -8.07 -3.11 0.37
N LEU A 16 -7.30 -4.12 0.80
CA LEU A 16 -6.32 -4.79 -0.06
C LEU A 16 -6.99 -5.81 -1.00
N THR A 17 -7.74 -6.76 -0.44
CA THR A 17 -8.44 -7.84 -1.18
C THR A 17 -9.62 -7.35 -2.00
N GLY A 18 -10.36 -6.37 -1.49
CA GLY A 18 -11.60 -5.87 -2.09
C GLY A 18 -11.36 -4.78 -3.11
N TYR A 19 -10.26 -4.03 -3.01
CA TYR A 19 -9.99 -2.87 -3.87
C TYR A 19 -8.61 -2.88 -4.52
N SER A 20 -7.52 -2.78 -3.74
CA SER A 20 -6.17 -2.50 -4.29
C SER A 20 -5.58 -3.63 -5.14
N LEU A 21 -5.84 -4.89 -4.76
CA LEU A 21 -5.37 -6.11 -5.45
C LEU A 21 -6.51 -6.84 -6.18
N ASN A 22 -7.70 -6.24 -6.23
CA ASN A 22 -8.87 -6.85 -6.84
C ASN A 22 -9.00 -6.48 -8.33
N LEU A 23 -8.72 -7.44 -9.22
CA LEU A 23 -8.91 -7.27 -10.67
C LEU A 23 -10.39 -7.16 -11.09
N ASN A 24 -11.32 -7.62 -10.26
CA ASN A 24 -12.76 -7.61 -10.53
C ASN A 24 -13.47 -6.35 -9.99
N HIS A 25 -12.78 -5.51 -9.21
CA HIS A 25 -13.39 -4.29 -8.68
C HIS A 25 -13.55 -3.24 -9.78
N ALA A 26 -14.70 -2.56 -9.84
CA ALA A 26 -14.99 -1.51 -10.84
C ALA A 26 -13.86 -0.47 -10.93
N ASP A 27 -13.50 0.18 -9.83
CA ASP A 27 -12.41 1.17 -9.82
C ASP A 27 -11.02 0.57 -9.50
N GLY A 28 -10.95 -0.30 -8.49
CA GLY A 28 -9.73 -0.95 -7.99
C GLY A 28 -8.96 -1.79 -9.01
N ARG A 29 -9.61 -2.33 -10.06
CA ARG A 29 -8.95 -3.12 -11.10
C ARG A 29 -7.73 -2.44 -11.72
N HIS A 30 -7.74 -1.11 -11.85
CA HIS A 30 -6.64 -0.37 -12.44
C HIS A 30 -5.41 -0.39 -11.53
N LYS A 31 -5.61 -0.31 -10.21
CA LYS A 31 -4.53 -0.47 -9.22
C LYS A 31 -4.02 -1.91 -9.19
N ALA A 32 -4.93 -2.89 -9.20
CA ALA A 32 -4.56 -4.30 -9.23
C ALA A 32 -3.70 -4.66 -10.46
N ARG A 33 -4.03 -4.11 -11.64
CA ARG A 33 -3.21 -4.26 -12.86
C ARG A 33 -1.82 -3.66 -12.71
N VAL A 34 -1.70 -2.50 -12.07
CA VAL A 34 -0.40 -1.86 -11.81
C VAL A 34 0.42 -2.69 -10.84
N PHE A 35 -0.17 -3.16 -9.74
CA PHE A 35 0.50 -4.06 -8.79
C PHE A 35 1.00 -5.34 -9.46
N LYS A 36 0.16 -5.99 -10.28
CA LYS A 36 0.55 -7.19 -11.02
C LYS A 36 1.69 -6.90 -12.01
N SER A 37 1.58 -5.81 -12.77
CA SER A 37 2.59 -5.47 -13.77
C SER A 37 3.93 -5.06 -13.14
N ALA A 38 3.90 -4.21 -12.12
CA ALA A 38 5.08 -3.58 -11.54
C ALA A 38 5.76 -4.47 -10.50
N LEU A 39 5.03 -5.33 -9.81
CA LEU A 39 5.53 -6.11 -8.67
C LEU A 39 5.12 -7.58 -8.70
N ASN A 40 4.39 -8.06 -9.70
CA ASN A 40 3.79 -9.40 -9.73
C ASN A 40 2.78 -9.70 -8.61
N LEU A 41 2.39 -8.68 -7.83
CA LEU A 41 1.46 -8.85 -6.72
C LEU A 41 0.02 -9.05 -7.22
N ASP A 42 -0.67 -10.02 -6.63
CA ASP A 42 -2.11 -10.19 -6.75
C ASP A 42 -2.77 -10.47 -5.39
N ILE A 43 -4.02 -10.94 -5.41
CA ILE A 43 -4.81 -11.19 -4.21
C ILE A 43 -4.20 -12.24 -3.28
N ASP A 44 -3.37 -13.14 -3.79
CA ASP A 44 -2.70 -14.17 -2.97
C ASP A 44 -1.53 -13.55 -2.17
N ASP A 45 -1.04 -12.38 -2.58
CA ASP A 45 0.07 -11.67 -1.94
C ASP A 45 -0.39 -10.60 -0.92
N VAL A 46 -1.65 -10.62 -0.51
CA VAL A 46 -2.23 -9.61 0.41
C VAL A 46 -1.45 -9.48 1.72
N GLN A 47 -1.09 -10.61 2.33
CA GLN A 47 -0.35 -10.60 3.60
C GLN A 47 1.05 -10.03 3.42
N PHE A 48 1.70 -10.29 2.29
CA PHE A 48 2.99 -9.71 1.96
C PHE A 48 2.89 -8.18 1.85
N LEU A 49 1.93 -7.67 1.08
CA LEU A 49 1.73 -6.22 0.91
C LEU A 49 1.37 -5.55 2.24
N LYS A 50 0.50 -6.17 3.04
CA LYS A 50 0.11 -5.64 4.36
C LYS A 50 1.33 -5.50 5.28
N ASN A 51 2.15 -6.54 5.37
CA ASN A 51 3.34 -6.51 6.22
C ASN A 51 4.32 -5.43 5.77
N ALA A 52 4.53 -5.27 4.46
CA ALA A 52 5.38 -4.21 3.91
C ALA A 52 4.85 -2.80 4.25
N LEU A 53 3.54 -2.59 4.18
CA LEU A 53 2.92 -1.32 4.54
C LEU A 53 3.04 -1.02 6.05
N LEU A 54 2.82 -2.02 6.92
CA LEU A 54 3.00 -1.88 8.37
C LEU A 54 4.45 -1.55 8.74
N GLU A 55 5.41 -2.17 8.04
CA GLU A 55 6.82 -1.85 8.18
C GLU A 55 7.09 -0.39 7.78
N ALA A 56 6.65 0.00 6.58
CA ALA A 56 6.89 1.35 6.05
C ALA A 56 6.34 2.44 6.98
N VAL A 57 5.20 2.21 7.65
CA VAL A 57 4.66 3.14 8.64
C VAL A 57 5.61 3.35 9.83
N LYS A 58 6.38 2.32 10.20
CA LYS A 58 7.38 2.38 11.29
C LYS A 58 8.69 3.02 10.82
N THR A 59 9.16 2.72 9.60
CA THR A 59 10.53 3.05 9.14
C THR A 59 10.63 4.21 8.18
N CYS A 60 9.57 4.57 7.47
CA CYS A 60 9.59 5.69 6.55
C CYS A 60 9.12 6.98 7.23
N ASN A 61 9.49 8.11 6.62
CA ASN A 61 8.94 9.41 6.98
C ASN A 61 7.67 9.65 6.15
N ALA A 62 6.60 10.07 6.81
CA ALA A 62 5.43 10.59 6.14
C ALA A 62 5.71 11.98 5.55
N ILE A 63 5.17 12.18 4.35
CA ILE A 63 5.25 13.38 3.55
C ILE A 63 3.86 14.06 3.59
N PRO A 64 3.79 15.37 3.86
CA PRO A 64 2.52 16.10 3.75
C PRO A 64 1.97 16.07 2.32
N ASP A 65 0.68 15.83 2.18
CA ASP A 65 -0.05 15.84 0.91
C ASP A 65 -1.45 16.46 1.11
N LYS A 66 -2.22 16.56 0.02
CA LYS A 66 -3.59 17.06 0.03
C LYS A 66 -4.47 16.26 0.99
N ILE A 67 -5.30 16.98 1.73
CA ILE A 67 -6.32 16.40 2.61
C ILE A 67 -7.28 15.57 1.75
N ASN A 68 -7.50 14.33 2.17
CA ASN A 68 -8.50 13.43 1.65
C ASN A 68 -9.15 12.66 2.81
N GLN A 69 -10.07 11.75 2.50
CA GLN A 69 -10.81 10.97 3.51
C GLN A 69 -9.94 10.08 4.41
N TYR A 70 -8.69 9.80 4.03
CA TYR A 70 -7.72 9.02 4.81
C TYR A 70 -6.70 9.90 5.56
N GLY A 71 -6.72 11.21 5.35
CA GLY A 71 -5.82 12.16 6.00
C GLY A 71 -5.05 13.02 4.99
N GLN A 72 -3.89 13.54 5.42
CA GLN A 72 -3.07 14.50 4.66
C GLN A 72 -1.61 14.08 4.56
N LYS A 73 -1.33 12.79 4.77
CA LYS A 73 0.03 12.27 4.86
C LYS A 73 0.12 11.03 3.99
N ILE A 74 1.20 10.97 3.23
CA ILE A 74 1.53 9.81 2.41
C ILE A 74 2.87 9.23 2.86
N ILE A 75 3.08 7.95 2.57
CA ILE A 75 4.35 7.27 2.75
C ILE A 75 4.77 6.66 1.42
N ASP A 76 5.97 7.01 0.97
CA ASP A 76 6.63 6.41 -0.17
C ASP A 76 7.73 5.46 0.30
N PHE A 77 7.75 4.24 -0.23
CA PHE A 77 8.80 3.27 0.06
C PHE A 77 9.05 2.33 -1.12
N PRO A 78 10.31 1.88 -1.33
CA PRO A 78 10.59 0.84 -2.31
C PRO A 78 10.07 -0.51 -1.81
N LEU A 79 9.37 -1.23 -2.67
CA LEU A 79 8.94 -2.61 -2.43
C LEU A 79 9.59 -3.52 -3.45
N ASN A 80 10.16 -4.62 -2.98
CA ASN A 80 10.76 -5.66 -3.82
C ASN A 80 9.88 -6.91 -3.77
N HIS A 81 9.52 -7.45 -4.94
CA HIS A 81 8.80 -8.71 -5.02
C HIS A 81 9.16 -9.45 -6.32
N GLN A 82 9.57 -10.72 -6.20
CA GLN A 82 9.91 -11.59 -7.34
C GLN A 82 10.79 -10.92 -8.41
N ASN A 83 11.93 -10.34 -7.99
CA ASN A 83 12.89 -9.64 -8.85
C ASN A 83 12.38 -8.33 -9.49
N LYS A 84 11.22 -7.83 -9.07
CA LYS A 84 10.74 -6.51 -9.44
C LYS A 84 10.81 -5.55 -8.27
N THR A 85 11.02 -4.28 -8.58
CA THR A 85 11.06 -3.18 -7.62
C THR A 85 10.19 -2.04 -8.11
N ALA A 86 9.37 -1.50 -7.22
CA ALA A 86 8.58 -0.30 -7.48
C ALA A 86 8.49 0.56 -6.22
N ILE A 87 8.24 1.86 -6.39
CA ILE A 87 7.89 2.74 -5.27
C ILE A 87 6.39 2.59 -5.02
N ILE A 88 6.03 2.25 -3.78
CA ILE A 88 4.66 2.25 -3.29
C ILE A 88 4.39 3.58 -2.62
N GLN A 89 3.32 4.24 -3.03
CA GLN A 89 2.75 5.40 -2.35
C GLN A 89 1.49 4.96 -1.60
N SER A 90 1.54 5.01 -0.27
CA SER A 90 0.41 4.73 0.61
C SER A 90 -0.19 6.03 1.15
N VAL A 91 -1.51 6.13 1.11
CA VAL A 91 -2.32 7.28 1.55
C VAL A 91 -3.24 6.90 2.69
#